data_AF-A0A2V8M5L0-F1
#
_entry.id   AF-A0A2V8M5L0-F1
#
_cell.length_a   1.000
_cell.length_b   1.000
_cell.length_c   1.000
_cell.angle_alpha   90.00
_cell.angle_beta   90.00
_cell.angle_gamma   90.00
#
_symmetry.space_group_name_H-M   'P 1'
#
loop_
_entity.id
_entity.type
_entity.pdbx_description
1 polymer ?
#
loop_
_entity_poly.entity_id
_entity_poly.type
_entity_poly.pdbx_seq_one_letter_code
_entity_poly.pdbx_strand_id
1 'polypeptide(L)'
;IIVDCDLRNPSLHRYLGVTEGPGLLQYLSNGRLAPHCYVRRLENLFFLTSGGIAENPIELLSLRRMKDLIEYLKNDFDTIILDAPPLSPIADARIVTALSDGCIMVIRRGKTSYRSIEGAFRVIDQAKLLGIVFNDVKPMLFHTYYKRGYYDYGRDSQYMYSRGRKRLEKPKNYLES
;
A
#
# COMPACT_ATOMS: atom_id res chain seq x y z
N ILE A 1 -11.94 -4.18 -11.93
CA ILE A 1 -12.31 -2.74 -11.89
C ILE A 1 -11.97 -2.15 -10.52
N ILE A 2 -11.62 -0.86 -10.45
CA ILE A 2 -11.52 -0.10 -9.18
C ILE A 2 -12.65 0.93 -9.07
N VAL A 3 -13.26 1.06 -7.91
CA VAL A 3 -14.34 2.02 -7.62
C VAL A 3 -13.91 2.92 -6.48
N ASP A 4 -13.88 4.23 -6.71
CA ASP A 4 -13.60 5.23 -5.66
C ASP A 4 -14.83 5.43 -4.79
N CYS A 5 -14.85 4.79 -3.63
CA CYS A 5 -15.91 4.90 -2.63
C CYS A 5 -15.59 5.95 -1.55
N ASP A 6 -14.46 6.66 -1.63
CA ASP A 6 -14.17 7.81 -0.76
C ASP A 6 -14.87 9.06 -1.31
N LEU A 7 -16.17 9.15 -1.01
CA LEU A 7 -16.99 10.32 -1.38
C LEU A 7 -16.69 11.56 -0.50
N ARG A 8 -15.79 11.48 0.48
CA ARG A 8 -15.40 12.62 1.34
C ARG A 8 -14.17 13.33 0.80
N ASN A 9 -13.18 12.57 0.38
CA ASN A 9 -11.91 13.08 -0.11
C ASN A 9 -11.41 12.25 -1.30
N PRO A 10 -12.16 12.23 -2.41
CA PRO A 10 -11.86 11.38 -3.55
C PRO A 10 -10.49 11.72 -4.14
N SER A 11 -9.77 10.69 -4.56
CA SER A 11 -8.38 10.83 -4.97
C SER A 11 -7.99 9.97 -6.17
N LEU A 12 -8.81 8.99 -6.54
CA LEU A 12 -8.49 8.05 -7.62
C LEU A 12 -8.22 8.77 -8.95
N HIS A 13 -9.05 9.77 -9.30
CA HIS A 13 -8.89 10.53 -10.53
C HIS A 13 -7.52 11.23 -10.62
N ARG A 14 -6.99 11.73 -9.49
CA ARG A 14 -5.66 12.36 -9.41
C ARG A 14 -4.55 11.34 -9.60
N TYR A 15 -4.66 10.18 -8.96
CA TYR A 15 -3.68 9.10 -9.11
C TYR A 15 -3.64 8.52 -10.53
N LEU A 16 -4.79 8.49 -11.21
CA LEU A 16 -4.89 8.03 -12.60
C LEU A 16 -4.59 9.12 -13.64
N GLY A 17 -4.40 10.38 -13.23
CA GLY A 17 -4.14 11.48 -14.16
C GLY A 17 -5.32 11.81 -15.08
N VAL A 18 -6.56 11.58 -14.62
CA VAL A 18 -7.77 11.81 -15.41
C VAL A 18 -8.66 12.89 -14.80
N THR A 19 -9.48 13.52 -15.63
CA THR A 19 -10.56 14.39 -15.14
C THR A 19 -11.56 13.58 -14.30
N GLU A 20 -12.14 14.16 -13.26
CA GLU A 20 -13.04 13.44 -12.35
C GLU A 20 -14.29 12.93 -13.08
N GLY A 21 -14.91 13.78 -13.92
CA GLY A 21 -16.10 13.44 -14.71
C GLY A 21 -17.31 13.02 -13.85
N PRO A 22 -18.44 12.62 -14.46
CA PRO A 22 -19.52 11.96 -13.73
C PRO A 22 -19.04 10.60 -13.18
N GLY A 23 -19.44 10.26 -11.95
CA GLY A 23 -19.00 9.04 -11.30
C GLY A 23 -20.03 8.46 -10.34
N LEU A 24 -19.54 7.81 -9.28
CA LEU A 24 -20.34 7.11 -8.29
C LEU A 24 -21.42 8.00 -7.65
N LEU A 25 -21.08 9.25 -7.32
CA LEU A 25 -21.99 10.24 -6.75
C LEU A 25 -23.21 10.48 -7.64
N GLN A 26 -23.02 10.82 -8.92
CA GLN A 26 -24.15 11.06 -9.83
C GLN A 26 -24.96 9.79 -10.07
N TYR A 27 -24.32 8.62 -10.14
CA TYR A 27 -25.02 7.36 -10.25
C TYR A 27 -25.92 7.10 -9.02
N LEU A 28 -25.38 7.24 -7.81
CA LEU A 28 -26.10 7.03 -6.56
C LEU A 28 -27.23 8.05 -6.37
N SER A 29 -26.99 9.33 -6.66
CA SER A 29 -28.00 10.39 -6.48
C SER A 29 -29.12 10.31 -7.53
N ASN A 30 -28.79 10.15 -8.80
CA ASN A 30 -29.77 10.41 -9.88
C ASN A 30 -30.16 9.14 -10.64
N GLY A 31 -29.23 8.21 -10.85
CA GLY A 31 -29.48 6.88 -11.45
C GLY A 31 -30.22 6.89 -12.78
N ARG A 32 -30.10 7.99 -13.52
CA ARG A 32 -30.80 8.17 -14.81
C ARG A 32 -30.18 7.33 -15.92
N LEU A 33 -28.89 7.01 -15.80
CA LEU A 33 -28.13 6.22 -16.76
C LEU A 33 -27.77 4.86 -16.17
N ALA A 34 -27.54 3.89 -17.04
CA ALA A 34 -27.06 2.57 -16.65
C ALA A 34 -25.63 2.64 -16.07
N PRO A 35 -25.22 1.68 -15.21
CA PRO A 35 -23.91 1.72 -14.58
C PRO A 35 -22.71 1.86 -15.54
N HIS A 36 -22.75 1.17 -16.69
CA HIS A 36 -21.67 1.22 -17.68
C HIS A 36 -21.42 2.63 -18.24
N CYS A 37 -22.40 3.55 -18.18
CA CYS A 37 -22.23 4.94 -18.62
C CYS A 37 -21.27 5.73 -17.73
N TYR A 38 -21.01 5.27 -16.51
CA TYR A 38 -20.10 5.90 -15.55
C TYR A 38 -18.75 5.19 -15.47
N VAL A 39 -18.66 3.95 -15.96
CA VAL A 39 -17.42 3.18 -16.00
C VAL A 39 -16.52 3.69 -17.11
N ARG A 40 -15.26 3.92 -16.77
CA ARG A 40 -14.23 4.42 -17.68
C ARG A 40 -13.07 3.44 -17.73
N ARG A 41 -12.24 3.58 -18.77
CA ARG A 41 -11.10 2.72 -19.02
C ARG A 41 -9.85 3.54 -19.30
N LEU A 42 -8.75 3.14 -18.68
CA LEU A 42 -7.39 3.60 -18.97
C LEU A 42 -6.54 2.36 -19.21
N GLU A 43 -6.07 2.17 -20.45
CA GLU A 43 -5.32 0.97 -20.87
C GLU A 43 -6.04 -0.36 -20.52
N ASN A 44 -5.52 -1.12 -19.56
CA ASN A 44 -6.07 -2.39 -19.06
C ASN A 44 -6.83 -2.23 -17.73
N LEU A 45 -6.98 -1.00 -17.23
CA LEU A 45 -7.68 -0.70 -15.98
C LEU A 45 -9.05 -0.10 -16.26
N PHE A 46 -10.10 -0.79 -15.81
CA PHE A 46 -11.42 -0.19 -15.66
C PHE A 46 -11.54 0.48 -14.30
N PHE A 47 -12.17 1.65 -14.29
CA PHE A 47 -12.38 2.42 -13.07
C PHE A 47 -13.71 3.17 -13.06
N LEU A 48 -14.21 3.44 -11.86
CA LEU A 48 -15.32 4.33 -11.59
C LEU A 48 -14.85 5.35 -10.55
N THR A 49 -14.76 6.63 -10.94
CA THR A 49 -14.40 7.72 -10.02
C THR A 49 -15.57 8.03 -9.08
N SER A 50 -15.30 8.79 -8.01
CA SER A 50 -16.36 9.25 -7.10
C SER A 50 -17.34 10.18 -7.79
N GLY A 51 -16.89 10.96 -8.79
CA GLY A 51 -17.70 11.99 -9.46
C GLY A 51 -17.90 13.29 -8.65
N GLY A 52 -17.17 13.43 -7.54
CA GLY A 52 -17.19 14.62 -6.68
C GLY A 52 -17.21 14.28 -5.18
N ILE A 53 -17.39 15.31 -4.37
CA ILE A 53 -17.54 15.20 -2.90
C ILE A 53 -19.03 15.19 -2.56
N ALA A 54 -19.45 14.25 -1.73
CA ALA A 54 -20.83 14.13 -1.26
C ALA A 54 -21.04 14.88 0.07
N GLU A 55 -22.21 15.50 0.22
CA GLU A 55 -22.65 16.08 1.50
C GLU A 55 -22.90 14.98 2.55
N ASN A 56 -23.60 13.89 2.16
CA ASN A 56 -23.95 12.76 3.02
C ASN A 56 -23.46 11.40 2.46
N PRO A 57 -22.14 11.11 2.52
CA PRO A 57 -21.55 9.87 1.99
C PRO A 57 -22.20 8.57 2.51
N ILE A 58 -22.47 8.52 3.81
CA ILE A 58 -23.02 7.33 4.49
C ILE A 58 -24.37 6.93 3.89
N GLU A 59 -25.24 7.92 3.66
CA GLU A 59 -26.57 7.69 3.11
C GLU A 59 -26.47 7.12 1.70
N LEU A 60 -25.65 7.75 0.84
CA LEU A 60 -25.43 7.32 -0.54
C LEU A 60 -24.87 5.90 -0.62
N LEU A 61 -23.84 5.58 0.17
CA LEU A 61 -23.23 4.24 0.18
C LEU A 61 -24.17 3.17 0.76
N SER A 62 -25.14 3.58 1.58
CA SER A 62 -26.14 2.67 2.17
C SER A 62 -27.34 2.41 1.25
N LEU A 63 -27.48 3.15 0.14
CA LEU A 63 -28.57 2.96 -0.80
C LEU A 63 -28.56 1.55 -1.40
N ARG A 64 -29.74 0.99 -1.65
CA ARG A 64 -29.89 -0.27 -2.40
C ARG A 64 -29.17 -0.23 -3.75
N ARG A 65 -29.17 0.93 -4.39
CA ARG A 65 -28.48 1.16 -5.66
C ARG A 65 -26.97 0.87 -5.60
N MET A 66 -26.31 1.08 -4.46
CA MET A 66 -24.90 0.71 -4.30
C MET A 66 -24.71 -0.82 -4.37
N LYS A 67 -25.62 -1.58 -3.77
CA LYS A 67 -25.63 -3.05 -3.87
C LYS A 67 -25.92 -3.50 -5.31
N ASP A 68 -26.90 -2.89 -5.95
CA ASP A 68 -27.27 -3.19 -7.34
C ASP A 68 -26.11 -2.91 -8.31
N LEU A 69 -25.32 -1.86 -8.05
CA LEU A 69 -24.10 -1.56 -8.81
C LEU A 69 -23.06 -2.67 -8.67
N ILE A 70 -22.80 -3.14 -7.46
CA ILE A 70 -21.80 -4.20 -7.24
C ILE A 70 -22.24 -5.48 -7.92
N GLU A 71 -23.51 -5.88 -7.78
CA GLU A 71 -24.05 -7.06 -8.47
C GLU A 71 -24.02 -6.91 -9.99
N TYR A 72 -24.27 -5.71 -10.53
CA TYR A 72 -24.08 -5.44 -11.94
C TYR A 72 -22.63 -5.65 -12.38
N LEU A 73 -21.67 -5.05 -11.67
CA LEU A 73 -20.25 -5.13 -11.99
C LEU A 73 -19.71 -6.57 -11.90
N LYS A 74 -20.27 -7.42 -11.04
CA LYS A 74 -19.88 -8.83 -10.92
C LYS A 74 -20.11 -9.63 -12.21
N ASN A 75 -21.02 -9.19 -13.09
CA ASN A 75 -21.28 -9.90 -14.35
C ASN A 75 -20.12 -9.72 -15.36
N ASP A 76 -19.41 -8.60 -15.29
CA ASP A 76 -18.41 -8.21 -16.29
C ASP A 76 -16.96 -8.22 -15.75
N PHE A 77 -16.78 -8.31 -14.43
CA PHE A 77 -15.47 -8.21 -13.79
C PHE A 77 -15.22 -9.32 -12.78
N ASP A 78 -14.10 -10.04 -12.94
CA ASP A 78 -13.65 -11.06 -11.99
C ASP A 78 -13.23 -10.48 -10.63
N THR A 79 -12.86 -9.21 -10.60
CA THR A 79 -12.39 -8.53 -9.39
C THR A 79 -12.84 -7.08 -9.35
N ILE A 80 -13.44 -6.71 -8.22
CA ILE A 80 -13.92 -5.36 -7.91
C ILE A 80 -13.15 -4.87 -6.67
N ILE A 81 -12.33 -3.84 -6.86
CA ILE A 81 -11.62 -3.17 -5.76
C ILE A 81 -12.44 -1.96 -5.36
N LEU A 82 -12.89 -1.92 -4.11
CA LEU A 82 -13.56 -0.76 -3.53
C LEU A 82 -12.53 0.05 -2.75
N ASP A 83 -12.19 1.24 -3.24
CA ASP A 83 -11.32 2.18 -2.53
C ASP A 83 -12.14 2.88 -1.45
N ALA A 84 -11.91 2.52 -0.19
CA ALA A 84 -12.70 2.99 0.93
C ALA A 84 -12.03 4.22 1.60
N PRO A 85 -12.83 5.14 2.18
CA PRO A 85 -12.27 6.19 3.02
C PRO A 85 -11.51 5.59 4.22
N PRO A 86 -10.62 6.36 4.88
CA PRO A 86 -9.98 5.92 6.11
C PRO A 86 -11.01 5.46 7.14
N LEU A 87 -10.67 4.45 7.95
CA LEU A 87 -11.51 3.93 9.05
C LEU A 87 -11.82 4.96 10.16
N SER A 88 -11.42 6.22 9.99
CA SER A 88 -11.75 7.34 10.86
C SER A 88 -12.15 8.51 9.94
N PRO A 89 -13.43 8.94 9.90
CA PRO A 89 -14.57 8.49 10.72
C PRO A 89 -15.10 7.09 10.36
N ILE A 90 -15.38 6.32 11.40
CA ILE A 90 -15.58 4.86 11.41
C ILE A 90 -16.71 4.34 10.50
N ALA A 91 -17.71 5.16 10.18
CA ALA A 91 -18.96 4.68 9.58
C ALA A 91 -18.83 4.26 8.10
N ASP A 92 -18.20 5.08 7.27
CA ASP A 92 -18.20 4.91 5.82
C ASP A 92 -17.45 3.64 5.39
N ALA A 93 -16.24 3.43 5.94
CA ALA A 93 -15.41 2.27 5.65
C ALA A 93 -16.07 0.94 6.07
N ARG A 94 -16.91 0.94 7.11
CA ARG A 94 -17.70 -0.25 7.49
C ARG A 94 -18.73 -0.61 6.44
N ILE A 95 -19.43 0.39 5.90
CA ILE A 95 -20.44 0.16 4.87
C ILE A 95 -19.77 -0.44 3.65
N VAL A 96 -18.64 0.13 3.21
CA VAL A 96 -17.89 -0.40 2.07
C VAL A 96 -17.39 -1.83 2.35
N THR A 97 -16.87 -2.10 3.54
CA THR A 97 -16.45 -3.46 3.95
C THR A 97 -17.61 -4.44 4.00
N ALA A 98 -18.81 -4.00 4.39
CA ALA A 98 -19.99 -4.84 4.41
C ALA A 98 -20.44 -5.25 2.99
N LEU A 99 -20.14 -4.42 1.99
CA LEU A 99 -20.44 -4.66 0.58
C LEU A 99 -19.43 -5.56 -0.14
N SER A 100 -18.25 -5.80 0.43
CA SER A 100 -17.20 -6.64 -0.16
C SER A 100 -17.18 -8.05 0.42
N ASP A 101 -16.58 -9.00 -0.32
CA ASP A 101 -16.36 -10.37 0.17
C ASP A 101 -15.21 -10.45 1.20
N GLY A 102 -14.27 -9.50 1.12
CA GLY A 102 -13.19 -9.33 2.09
C GLY A 102 -12.61 -7.92 2.05
N CYS A 103 -11.73 -7.61 3.00
CA CYS A 103 -11.04 -6.33 3.10
C CYS A 103 -9.56 -6.50 3.44
N ILE A 104 -8.75 -5.55 2.97
CA ILE A 104 -7.33 -5.43 3.30
C ILE A 104 -7.16 -4.11 4.05
N MET A 105 -6.59 -4.18 5.25
CA MET A 105 -6.32 -2.98 6.03
C MET A 105 -4.93 -2.44 5.70
N VAL A 106 -4.84 -1.17 5.31
CA VAL A 106 -3.56 -0.50 5.04
C VAL A 106 -3.14 0.33 6.24
N ILE A 107 -1.97 0.02 6.81
CA ILE A 107 -1.38 0.74 7.95
C ILE A 107 -0.13 1.46 7.46
N ARG A 108 -0.05 2.77 7.65
CA ARG A 108 1.11 3.57 7.23
C ARG A 108 2.12 3.72 8.37
N ARG A 109 3.35 3.26 8.15
CA ARG A 109 4.45 3.35 9.12
C ARG A 109 4.69 4.80 9.57
N GLY A 110 4.81 4.99 10.88
CA GLY A 110 5.12 6.30 11.48
C GLY A 110 4.03 7.36 11.34
N LYS A 111 2.84 6.99 10.82
CA LYS A 111 1.70 7.88 10.65
C LYS A 111 0.44 7.34 11.34
N THR A 112 0.14 6.06 11.19
CA THR A 112 -1.02 5.45 11.85
C THR A 112 -0.70 5.14 13.31
N SER A 113 -1.48 5.69 14.24
CA SER A 113 -1.30 5.44 15.68
C SER A 113 -1.77 4.05 16.09
N TYR A 114 -1.18 3.47 17.14
CA TYR A 114 -1.64 2.19 17.70
C TYR A 114 -3.13 2.23 18.09
N ARG A 115 -3.58 3.34 18.70
CA ARG A 115 -4.99 3.54 19.07
C ARG A 115 -5.92 3.53 17.87
N SER A 116 -5.51 4.11 16.74
CA SER A 116 -6.29 4.08 15.50
C SER A 116 -6.41 2.65 14.95
N ILE A 117 -5.33 1.87 15.02
CA ILE A 117 -5.30 0.47 14.60
C ILE A 117 -6.23 -0.37 15.48
N GLU A 118 -6.12 -0.23 16.80
CA GLU A 118 -6.99 -0.94 17.76
C GLU A 118 -8.47 -0.54 17.59
N GLY A 119 -8.75 0.73 17.32
CA GLY A 119 -10.09 1.20 16.98
C GLY A 119 -10.64 0.55 15.70
N ALA A 120 -9.81 0.45 14.66
CA ALA A 120 -10.17 -0.22 13.41
C ALA A 120 -10.51 -1.71 13.62
N PHE A 121 -9.69 -2.45 14.37
CA PHE A 121 -9.93 -3.87 14.69
C PHE A 121 -11.23 -4.11 15.45
N ARG A 122 -11.65 -3.18 16.30
CA ARG A 122 -12.93 -3.29 17.05
C ARG A 122 -14.17 -3.17 16.18
N VAL A 123 -14.03 -2.65 14.97
CA VAL A 123 -15.15 -2.25 14.12
C VAL A 123 -15.22 -3.09 12.85
N ILE A 124 -14.07 -3.41 12.25
CA ILE A 124 -14.01 -4.30 11.09
C ILE A 124 -14.45 -5.70 11.50
N ASP A 125 -15.27 -6.30 10.64
CA ASP A 125 -15.56 -7.72 10.72
C ASP A 125 -14.27 -8.52 10.45
N GLN A 126 -13.76 -9.16 11.50
CA GLN A 126 -12.53 -9.93 11.44
C GLN A 126 -12.65 -11.14 10.49
N ALA A 127 -13.86 -11.65 10.24
CA ALA A 127 -14.08 -12.72 9.28
C ALA A 127 -13.83 -12.28 7.83
N LYS A 128 -13.97 -10.97 7.55
CA LYS A 128 -13.69 -10.38 6.23
C LYS A 128 -12.26 -9.86 6.10
N LEU A 129 -11.50 -9.75 7.18
CA LEU A 129 -10.14 -9.23 7.13
C LEU A 129 -9.19 -10.26 6.50
N LEU A 130 -8.86 -10.06 5.23
CA LEU A 130 -7.98 -10.93 4.46
C LEU A 130 -6.50 -10.75 4.83
N GLY A 131 -6.15 -9.56 5.31
CA GLY A 131 -4.79 -9.26 5.72
C GLY A 131 -4.51 -7.77 5.93
N ILE A 132 -3.25 -7.48 6.23
CA ILE A 132 -2.77 -6.13 6.54
C ILE A 132 -1.59 -5.81 5.62
N VAL A 133 -1.64 -4.63 5.00
CA VAL A 133 -0.52 -4.06 4.26
C VAL A 133 0.14 -3.00 5.13
N PHE A 134 1.37 -3.26 5.56
CA PHE A 134 2.19 -2.26 6.24
C PHE A 134 2.95 -1.44 5.20
N ASN A 135 2.48 -0.22 4.96
CA ASN A 135 2.95 0.66 3.89
C ASN A 135 3.97 1.71 4.40
N ASP A 136 4.71 2.32 3.48
CA ASP A 136 5.71 3.37 3.77
C ASP A 136 6.87 2.85 4.64
N VAL A 137 7.20 1.57 4.49
CA VAL A 137 8.33 0.94 5.17
C VAL A 137 9.61 1.38 4.50
N LYS A 138 10.36 2.28 5.15
CA LYS A 138 11.73 2.58 4.72
C LYS A 138 12.57 1.30 4.73
N PRO A 139 13.29 0.98 3.64
CA PRO A 139 14.24 -0.11 3.62
C PRO A 139 15.17 0.04 4.82
N MET A 140 15.18 -0.98 5.66
CA MET A 140 16.10 -1.04 6.77
C MET A 140 17.51 -1.13 6.16
N LEU A 141 18.42 -0.21 6.50
CA LEU A 141 19.82 -0.17 6.06
C LEU A 141 20.65 -1.34 6.62
N PHE A 142 20.08 -2.54 6.72
CA PHE A 142 20.81 -3.75 7.11
C PHE A 142 21.83 -4.17 6.04
N HIS A 143 21.63 -3.75 4.78
CA HIS A 143 22.59 -4.04 3.72
C HIS A 143 23.89 -3.23 3.83
N THR A 144 23.90 -2.09 4.53
CA THR A 144 25.08 -1.24 4.67
C THR A 144 25.99 -1.68 5.82
N TYR A 145 25.43 -2.27 6.88
CA TYR A 145 26.22 -2.80 8.00
C TYR A 145 26.93 -4.12 7.64
N TYR A 146 26.27 -5.02 6.90
CA TYR A 146 26.93 -6.25 6.43
C TYR A 146 27.99 -6.00 5.35
N LYS A 147 27.82 -4.96 4.50
CA LYS A 147 28.88 -4.58 3.55
C LYS A 147 30.07 -3.89 4.22
N ARG A 148 29.88 -3.16 5.32
CA ARG A 148 31.01 -2.52 6.04
C ARG A 148 31.84 -3.51 6.86
N GLY A 149 31.24 -4.56 7.41
CA GLY A 149 31.99 -5.59 8.17
C GLY A 149 32.94 -6.44 7.32
N TYR A 150 32.64 -6.65 6.04
CA TYR A 150 33.49 -7.45 5.15
C TYR A 150 34.63 -6.66 4.50
N TYR A 151 34.53 -5.33 4.41
CA TYR A 151 35.64 -4.48 3.92
C TYR A 151 36.61 -4.06 5.02
N ASP A 152 36.23 -4.20 6.30
CA ASP A 152 37.08 -3.79 7.44
C ASP A 152 38.06 -4.90 7.87
N TYR A 153 37.70 -6.18 7.70
CA TYR A 153 38.63 -7.30 7.94
C TYR A 153 39.74 -7.46 6.87
N GLY A 154 39.70 -6.65 5.80
CA GLY A 154 40.70 -6.67 4.72
C GLY A 154 41.79 -5.60 4.83
N ARG A 155 41.69 -4.64 5.77
CA ARG A 155 42.65 -3.52 5.88
C ARG A 155 43.67 -3.64 7.01
N ASP A 156 43.41 -4.48 8.01
CA ASP A 156 44.33 -4.66 9.14
C ASP A 156 45.42 -5.72 8.91
N SER A 157 45.29 -6.57 7.89
CA SER A 157 46.33 -7.56 7.55
C SER A 157 47.57 -6.94 6.88
N GLN A 158 47.46 -5.73 6.31
CA GLN A 158 48.56 -5.07 5.61
C GLN A 158 49.49 -4.23 6.51
N TYR A 159 49.04 -3.85 7.72
CA TYR A 159 49.87 -3.13 8.69
C TYR A 159 50.70 -4.04 9.60
N MET A 160 50.36 -5.33 9.73
CA MET A 160 51.16 -6.29 10.50
C MET A 160 52.31 -6.94 9.70
N TYR A 161 52.27 -6.94 8.36
CA TYR A 161 53.36 -7.48 7.53
C TYR A 161 54.53 -6.50 7.29
N SER A 162 54.36 -5.21 7.60
CA SER A 162 55.38 -4.18 7.37
C SER A 162 56.30 -3.90 8.57
N ARG A 163 56.00 -4.45 9.76
CA ARG A 163 56.86 -4.33 10.97
C ARG A 163 57.64 -5.60 11.34
N GLY A 164 57.62 -6.63 10.50
CA GLY A 164 58.19 -7.95 10.80
C GLY A 164 59.49 -8.37 10.10
N ARG A 165 60.15 -7.50 9.32
CA ARG A 165 61.46 -7.84 8.72
C ARG A 165 62.62 -7.48 9.65
N LYS A 166 62.79 -8.24 10.73
CA LYS A 166 64.13 -8.44 11.30
C LYS A 166 64.88 -9.43 10.41
N ARG A 167 66.00 -8.94 9.89
CA ARG A 167 67.01 -9.61 9.07
C ARG A 167 67.40 -10.95 9.71
N LEU A 168 67.11 -12.07 9.04
CA LEU A 168 67.76 -13.35 9.32
C LEU A 168 69.21 -13.21 8.84
N GLU A 169 70.16 -13.26 9.79
CA GLU A 169 71.58 -13.34 9.49
C GLU A 169 71.90 -14.68 8.84
N LYS A 170 72.72 -14.64 7.78
CA LYS A 170 73.27 -15.84 7.13
C LYS A 170 74.33 -16.47 8.05
N PRO A 171 74.39 -17.80 8.19
CA PRO A 171 75.48 -18.45 8.91
C PRO A 171 76.81 -18.23 8.19
N LYS A 172 77.87 -17.92 8.95
CA LYS A 172 79.25 -17.84 8.47
C LYS A 172 79.76 -19.27 8.19
N ASN A 173 80.10 -19.55 6.93
CA ASN A 173 80.99 -20.65 6.59
C ASN A 173 82.41 -20.30 7.06
N TYR A 174 83.01 -21.15 7.89
CA TYR A 174 84.46 -21.21 8.08
C TYR A 174 84.95 -22.54 7.49
N LEU A 175 85.48 -22.46 6.28
CA LEU A 175 86.58 -23.26 5.73
C LEU A 175 87.69 -22.19 5.55
N GLU A 176 88.96 -22.33 5.92
CA GLU A 176 89.91 -23.44 6.03
C GLU A 176 91.12 -22.92 6.82
N SER A 177 91.78 -23.77 7.61
CA SER A 177 93.24 -24.04 7.60
C SER A 177 93.57 -25.14 8.61
#